data_AF-A0AA41QEI5-F1
#
_entry.id   AF-A0AA41QEI5-F1
#
_cell.length_a   1.000
_cell.length_b   1.000
_cell.length_c   1.000
_cell.angle_alpha   90.00
_cell.angle_beta   90.00
_cell.angle_gamma   90.00
#
_symmetry.space_group_name_H-M   'P 1'
#
loop_
_entity.id
_entity.type
_entity.pdbx_description
1 polymer ?
#
loop_
_entity_poly.entity_id
_entity_poly.type
_entity_poly.pdbx_seq_one_letter_code
_entity_poly.pdbx_strand_id
1 'polypeptide(L)'
;MRTGRLLAVLAASMCVASLLPGAPAHAAEDEYFLVKAASEATIYRVAGSPDSWDETRATRAPLSYTDWVALGYPAPIVRPVDTYAHLPWSPGIYGLVHWPDGGAADAPVQYDQWVAAGRPAPVADARLCELVTCSIIRYATSPAIYVAEYGHDVPDHHLTGAEWAAMGYPPPMPDSLHGIYRLPWTDGIFRIEPWLIGPAGGWSPEYPSGVGWHCWAHLEYTEWLDLGSPAPETVASTTRDRYLSGTYNGFSNRSMWESKIYYDGPAGYFQLTPAQWAAAGSPTPTRIDTPMPEYPGC
;
A
#
# COMPACT_ATOMS: atom_id res chain seq x y z
N MET A 1 -6.60 82.64 26.73
CA MET A 1 -7.05 82.35 25.35
C MET A 1 -8.24 81.42 25.43
N ARG A 2 -9.24 81.67 24.58
CA ARG A 2 -10.67 81.36 24.74
C ARG A 2 -11.00 79.87 24.96
N THR A 3 -11.69 79.60 26.07
CA THR A 3 -12.54 78.43 26.32
C THR A 3 -13.94 78.71 25.78
N GLY A 4 -14.44 77.85 24.89
CA GLY A 4 -15.81 77.90 24.35
C GLY A 4 -16.53 76.59 24.62
N ARG A 5 -17.41 76.60 25.62
CA ARG A 5 -18.47 75.60 25.83
C ARG A 5 -19.58 75.85 24.81
N LEU A 6 -20.13 74.81 24.20
CA LEU A 6 -21.50 74.83 23.67
C LEU A 6 -22.12 73.44 23.88
N LEU A 7 -23.27 73.47 24.57
CA LEU A 7 -24.10 72.33 24.94
C LEU A 7 -24.67 71.62 23.71
N ALA A 8 -24.68 70.29 23.78
CA ALA A 8 -25.49 69.42 22.94
C ALA A 8 -26.92 69.35 23.48
N VAL A 9 -27.91 69.51 22.60
CA VAL A 9 -29.32 69.18 22.85
C VAL A 9 -29.68 67.99 21.97
N LEU A 10 -30.21 66.95 22.64
CA LEU A 10 -30.76 65.74 22.05
C LEU A 10 -31.88 66.04 21.05
N ALA A 11 -31.86 65.33 19.92
CA ALA A 11 -33.05 64.98 19.17
C ALA A 11 -33.02 63.48 18.88
N ALA A 12 -33.89 62.74 19.56
CA ALA A 12 -34.10 61.32 19.36
C ALA A 12 -34.93 61.10 18.07
N SER A 13 -34.31 60.55 17.04
CA SER A 13 -35.03 60.00 15.88
C SER A 13 -35.24 58.51 16.09
N MET A 14 -36.48 58.12 16.39
CA MET A 14 -36.97 56.75 16.26
C MET A 14 -36.94 56.36 14.78
N CYS A 15 -35.93 55.57 14.37
CA CYS A 15 -36.02 54.76 13.16
C CYS A 15 -36.76 53.47 13.50
N VAL A 16 -38.00 53.36 13.01
CA VAL A 16 -38.74 52.10 12.95
C VAL A 16 -38.05 51.22 11.91
N ALA A 17 -37.24 50.27 12.36
CA ALA A 17 -36.66 49.25 11.51
C ALA A 17 -37.75 48.21 11.20
N SER A 18 -38.27 48.26 9.97
CA SER A 18 -39.15 47.23 9.43
C SER A 18 -38.38 45.91 9.35
N LEU A 19 -38.61 45.01 10.30
CA LEU A 19 -38.20 43.61 10.24
C LEU A 19 -39.04 42.92 9.15
N LEU A 20 -38.56 42.95 7.90
CA LEU A 20 -38.97 41.93 6.94
C LEU A 20 -38.41 40.60 7.46
N PRO A 21 -39.22 39.54 7.65
CA PRO A 21 -38.69 38.20 7.84
C PRO A 21 -37.86 37.89 6.60
N GLY A 22 -36.53 37.85 6.76
CA GLY A 22 -35.66 37.35 5.72
C GLY A 22 -36.18 35.97 5.35
N ALA A 23 -36.68 35.82 4.12
CA ALA A 23 -36.99 34.51 3.58
C ALA A 23 -35.74 33.65 3.84
N PRO A 24 -35.88 32.43 4.39
CA PRO A 24 -34.74 31.55 4.51
C PRO A 24 -34.12 31.48 3.11
N ALA A 25 -32.84 31.85 3.02
CA ALA A 25 -32.07 31.60 1.83
C ALA A 25 -32.16 30.09 1.60
N HIS A 26 -33.08 29.67 0.74
CA HIS A 26 -33.05 28.34 0.17
C HIS A 26 -31.74 28.35 -0.59
N ALA A 27 -30.71 27.75 0.02
CA ALA A 27 -29.56 27.30 -0.73
C ALA A 27 -30.16 26.57 -1.93
N ALA A 28 -29.89 27.06 -3.14
CA ALA A 28 -30.34 26.40 -4.35
C ALA A 28 -29.97 24.93 -4.20
N GLU A 29 -30.95 24.03 -4.27
CA GLU A 29 -30.65 22.61 -4.28
C GLU A 29 -29.72 22.43 -5.48
N ASP A 30 -28.46 22.09 -5.22
CA ASP A 30 -27.49 21.85 -6.27
C ASP A 30 -28.11 20.83 -7.22
N GLU A 31 -28.27 21.20 -8.49
CA GLU A 31 -28.85 20.30 -9.48
C GLU A 31 -28.07 18.99 -9.47
N TYR A 32 -28.76 17.87 -9.32
CA TYR A 32 -28.13 16.55 -9.32
C TYR A 32 -29.04 15.52 -9.98
N PHE A 33 -28.43 14.42 -10.40
CA PHE A 33 -29.15 13.23 -10.84
C PHE A 33 -28.57 11.98 -10.18
N LEU A 34 -29.36 10.91 -10.19
CA LEU A 34 -28.95 9.63 -9.66
C LEU A 34 -28.54 8.69 -10.79
N VAL A 35 -27.45 7.97 -10.59
CA VAL A 35 -26.88 7.09 -11.58
C VAL A 35 -26.26 5.85 -10.93
N LYS A 36 -26.21 4.75 -11.66
CA LYS A 36 -25.49 3.53 -11.28
C LYS A 36 -24.89 2.84 -12.50
N ALA A 37 -23.78 2.12 -12.34
CA ALA A 37 -23.34 1.17 -13.35
C ALA A 37 -24.30 -0.02 -13.42
N ALA A 38 -24.45 -0.61 -14.61
CA ALA A 38 -25.23 -1.83 -14.80
C ALA A 38 -24.68 -3.03 -14.00
N SER A 39 -23.37 -3.04 -13.74
CA SER A 39 -22.66 -4.10 -13.02
C SER A 39 -22.69 -3.95 -11.49
N GLU A 40 -23.16 -2.83 -10.94
CA GLU A 40 -23.09 -2.56 -9.48
C GLU A 40 -24.46 -2.30 -8.86
N ALA A 41 -24.56 -2.41 -7.53
CA ALA A 41 -25.76 -2.08 -6.77
C ALA A 41 -25.77 -0.61 -6.28
N THR A 42 -24.59 -0.03 -6.06
CA THR A 42 -24.42 1.32 -5.51
C THR A 42 -25.04 2.36 -6.44
N ILE A 43 -25.85 3.25 -5.87
CA ILE A 43 -26.39 4.43 -6.54
C ILE A 43 -25.50 5.60 -6.15
N TYR A 44 -25.16 6.45 -7.11
CA TYR A 44 -24.41 7.67 -6.87
C TYR A 44 -25.27 8.89 -7.17
N ARG A 45 -25.06 9.93 -6.38
CA ARG A 45 -25.49 11.29 -6.70
C ARG A 45 -24.37 11.99 -7.45
N VAL A 46 -24.69 12.56 -8.61
CA VAL A 46 -23.75 13.32 -9.46
C VAL A 46 -24.30 14.73 -9.65
N ALA A 47 -23.45 15.74 -9.46
CA ALA A 47 -23.83 17.14 -9.64
C ALA A 47 -24.01 17.48 -11.13
N GLY A 48 -25.00 18.32 -11.43
CA GLY A 48 -25.36 18.78 -12.77
C GLY A 48 -26.55 18.04 -13.38
N SER A 49 -26.61 18.06 -14.71
CA SER A 49 -27.63 17.40 -15.52
C SER A 49 -27.06 16.14 -16.20
N PRO A 50 -27.86 15.07 -16.39
CA PRO A 50 -27.45 13.89 -17.17
C PRO A 50 -26.94 14.22 -18.58
N ASP A 51 -27.46 15.28 -19.19
CA ASP A 51 -27.08 15.71 -20.55
C ASP A 51 -25.63 16.22 -20.61
N SER A 52 -25.05 16.56 -19.46
CA SER A 52 -23.69 17.05 -19.32
C SER A 52 -22.69 15.97 -18.88
N TRP A 53 -23.08 14.68 -18.92
CA TRP A 53 -22.28 13.55 -18.44
C TRP A 53 -20.86 13.53 -19.00
N ASP A 54 -20.69 13.65 -20.33
CA ASP A 54 -19.37 13.54 -20.97
C ASP A 54 -18.53 14.83 -20.84
N GLU A 55 -19.16 15.95 -20.43
CA GLU A 55 -18.52 17.28 -20.35
C GLU A 55 -18.19 17.70 -18.92
N THR A 56 -18.86 17.11 -17.93
CA THR A 56 -18.69 17.45 -16.52
C THR A 56 -17.54 16.67 -15.91
N ARG A 57 -16.75 17.34 -15.05
CA ARG A 57 -15.89 16.67 -14.06
C ARG A 57 -16.58 16.58 -12.71
N ALA A 58 -17.87 16.31 -12.74
CA ALA A 58 -18.71 16.34 -11.55
C ALA A 58 -18.32 15.20 -10.61
N THR A 59 -17.97 15.55 -9.37
CA THR A 59 -17.73 14.57 -8.31
C THR A 59 -18.99 13.78 -8.03
N ARG A 60 -18.86 12.47 -7.88
CA ARG A 60 -19.94 11.59 -7.44
C ARG A 60 -19.84 11.29 -5.95
N ALA A 61 -21.00 11.13 -5.30
CA ALA A 61 -21.08 10.68 -3.92
C ALA A 61 -21.95 9.43 -3.84
N PRO A 62 -21.51 8.34 -3.18
CA PRO A 62 -22.35 7.17 -2.99
C PRO A 62 -23.57 7.55 -2.16
N LEU A 63 -24.74 7.11 -2.59
CA LEU A 63 -26.02 7.36 -1.94
C LEU A 63 -26.38 6.15 -1.06
N SER A 64 -26.59 6.39 0.23
CA SER A 64 -27.02 5.33 1.14
C SER A 64 -28.45 4.89 0.84
N TYR A 65 -28.82 3.67 1.24
CA TYR A 65 -30.20 3.19 1.10
C TYR A 65 -31.19 4.12 1.81
N THR A 66 -30.87 4.57 3.03
CA THR A 66 -31.72 5.48 3.81
C THR A 66 -31.94 6.81 3.11
N ASP A 67 -30.89 7.39 2.51
CA ASP A 67 -31.02 8.64 1.74
C ASP A 67 -31.85 8.44 0.48
N TRP A 68 -31.65 7.32 -0.23
CA TRP A 68 -32.47 6.98 -1.40
C TRP A 68 -33.95 6.78 -1.07
N VAL A 69 -34.25 6.17 0.08
CA VAL A 69 -35.62 6.05 0.63
C VAL A 69 -36.20 7.43 0.94
N ALA A 70 -35.42 8.31 1.58
CA ALA A 70 -35.84 9.66 1.92
C ALA A 70 -36.18 10.51 0.67
N LEU A 71 -35.52 10.21 -0.45
CA LEU A 71 -35.83 10.82 -1.75
C LEU A 71 -37.07 10.21 -2.45
N GLY A 72 -37.68 9.16 -1.89
CA GLY A 72 -38.87 8.52 -2.45
C GLY A 72 -38.58 7.49 -3.54
N TYR A 73 -37.41 6.84 -3.50
CA TYR A 73 -36.98 5.83 -4.47
C TYR A 73 -36.94 6.30 -5.94
N PRO A 74 -36.40 7.49 -6.26
CA PRO A 74 -36.23 7.89 -7.64
C PRO A 74 -35.40 6.86 -8.40
N ALA A 75 -35.85 6.47 -9.59
CA ALA A 75 -35.14 5.51 -10.42
C ALA A 75 -33.82 6.13 -10.91
N PRO A 76 -32.66 5.50 -10.62
CA PRO A 76 -31.39 6.00 -11.13
C PRO A 76 -31.26 5.73 -12.63
N ILE A 77 -30.51 6.57 -13.32
CA ILE A 77 -30.05 6.30 -14.68
C ILE A 77 -29.08 5.12 -14.63
N VAL A 78 -29.30 4.12 -15.48
CA VAL A 78 -28.40 2.97 -15.56
C VAL A 78 -27.40 3.20 -16.68
N ARG A 79 -26.11 3.23 -16.34
CA ARG A 79 -25.03 3.32 -17.32
C ARG A 79 -24.62 1.92 -17.78
N PRO A 80 -24.55 1.67 -19.10
CA PRO A 80 -24.04 0.41 -19.60
C PRO A 80 -22.55 0.27 -19.28
N VAL A 81 -22.05 -0.96 -19.31
CA VAL A 81 -20.61 -1.24 -19.26
C VAL A 81 -19.98 -0.78 -20.57
N ASP A 82 -18.96 0.08 -20.49
CA ASP A 82 -18.25 0.59 -21.67
C ASP A 82 -17.22 -0.42 -22.17
N THR A 83 -16.56 -1.12 -21.25
CA THR A 83 -15.52 -2.10 -21.56
C THR A 83 -15.55 -3.25 -20.58
N TYR A 84 -15.44 -4.48 -21.09
CA TYR A 84 -15.21 -5.65 -20.26
C TYR A 84 -13.70 -5.91 -20.24
N ALA A 85 -13.12 -5.96 -19.05
CA ALA A 85 -11.70 -6.15 -18.85
C ALA A 85 -11.42 -7.37 -17.98
N HIS A 86 -10.22 -7.90 -18.05
CA HIS A 86 -9.75 -8.95 -17.15
C HIS A 86 -8.28 -8.74 -16.80
N LEU A 87 -7.86 -9.30 -15.67
CA LEU A 87 -6.44 -9.42 -15.34
C LEU A 87 -5.93 -10.74 -15.93
N PRO A 88 -4.78 -10.78 -16.63
CA PRO A 88 -4.29 -12.01 -17.25
C PRO A 88 -4.07 -13.20 -16.31
N TRP A 89 -3.83 -12.93 -15.01
CA TRP A 89 -3.61 -13.93 -13.97
C TRP A 89 -4.86 -14.31 -13.18
N SER A 90 -6.00 -13.66 -13.44
CA SER A 90 -7.26 -13.88 -12.72
C SER A 90 -8.37 -14.33 -13.67
N PRO A 91 -9.25 -15.25 -13.27
CA PRO A 91 -10.43 -15.60 -14.06
C PRO A 91 -11.53 -14.53 -14.01
N GLY A 92 -11.39 -13.50 -13.16
CA GLY A 92 -12.39 -12.46 -12.96
C GLY A 92 -12.56 -11.56 -14.19
N ILE A 93 -13.82 -11.28 -14.54
CA ILE A 93 -14.20 -10.28 -15.55
C ILE A 93 -14.71 -9.06 -14.80
N TYR A 94 -14.27 -7.88 -15.24
CA TYR A 94 -14.65 -6.60 -14.69
C TYR A 94 -15.39 -5.79 -15.74
N GLY A 95 -16.44 -5.10 -15.31
CA GLY A 95 -17.18 -4.17 -16.14
C GLY A 95 -16.71 -2.76 -15.80
N LEU A 96 -16.04 -2.12 -16.75
CA LEU A 96 -15.56 -0.75 -16.62
C LEU A 96 -16.62 0.21 -17.14
N VAL A 97 -17.01 1.15 -16.29
CA VAL A 97 -17.85 2.30 -16.65
C VAL A 97 -17.04 3.57 -16.47
N HIS A 98 -17.05 4.42 -17.49
CA HIS A 98 -16.44 5.75 -17.46
C HIS A 98 -17.34 6.72 -16.69
N TRP A 99 -16.77 7.37 -15.67
CA TRP A 99 -17.44 8.39 -14.88
C TRP A 99 -16.96 9.80 -15.25
N PRO A 100 -17.83 10.81 -15.11
CA PRO A 100 -17.51 12.21 -15.41
C PRO A 100 -16.28 12.73 -14.63
N ASP A 101 -16.11 12.30 -13.39
CA ASP A 101 -14.95 12.65 -12.55
C ASP A 101 -13.61 12.07 -13.07
N GLY A 102 -13.62 11.29 -14.15
CA GLY A 102 -12.47 10.59 -14.70
C GLY A 102 -12.15 9.28 -13.97
N GLY A 103 -12.91 8.94 -12.92
CA GLY A 103 -12.84 7.64 -12.29
C GLY A 103 -13.41 6.56 -13.21
N ALA A 104 -12.91 5.33 -13.05
CA ALA A 104 -13.66 4.17 -13.49
C ALA A 104 -14.34 3.57 -12.26
N ALA A 105 -15.55 3.02 -12.43
CA ALA A 105 -16.02 1.99 -11.51
C ALA A 105 -15.65 0.66 -12.14
N ASP A 106 -14.93 -0.13 -11.38
CA ASP A 106 -14.67 -1.53 -11.61
C ASP A 106 -15.57 -2.31 -10.67
N ALA A 107 -16.49 -3.08 -11.23
CA ALA A 107 -17.23 -4.07 -10.47
C ALA A 107 -16.97 -5.44 -11.09
N PRO A 108 -16.67 -6.46 -10.27
CA PRO A 108 -16.70 -7.84 -10.72
C PRO A 108 -18.04 -8.13 -11.39
N VAL A 109 -17.99 -8.56 -12.65
CA VAL A 109 -19.18 -8.93 -13.42
C VAL A 109 -19.47 -10.40 -13.16
N GLN A 110 -20.68 -10.68 -12.70
CA GLN A 110 -21.14 -12.05 -12.54
C GLN A 110 -21.33 -12.72 -13.91
N TYR A 111 -21.16 -14.03 -13.96
CA TYR A 111 -21.21 -14.77 -15.24
C TYR A 111 -22.53 -14.57 -15.99
N ASP A 112 -23.66 -14.54 -15.30
CA ASP A 112 -24.99 -14.29 -15.88
C ASP A 112 -25.11 -12.87 -16.47
N GLN A 113 -24.55 -11.85 -15.81
CA GLN A 113 -24.49 -10.48 -16.32
C GLN A 113 -23.64 -10.40 -17.59
N TRP A 114 -22.49 -11.07 -17.63
CA TRP A 114 -21.63 -11.12 -18.84
C TRP A 114 -22.31 -11.87 -19.99
N VAL A 115 -23.03 -12.96 -19.69
CA VAL A 115 -23.81 -13.71 -20.70
C VAL A 115 -24.96 -12.86 -21.22
N ALA A 116 -25.69 -12.15 -20.35
CA ALA A 116 -26.79 -11.27 -20.74
C ALA A 116 -26.31 -10.11 -21.64
N ALA A 117 -25.07 -9.65 -21.46
CA ALA A 117 -24.42 -8.66 -22.32
C ALA A 117 -23.94 -9.22 -23.68
N GLY A 118 -24.17 -10.51 -23.97
CA GLY A 118 -23.78 -11.12 -25.24
C GLY A 118 -22.35 -11.67 -25.26
N ARG A 119 -21.73 -11.89 -24.08
CA ARG A 119 -20.37 -12.42 -23.92
C ARG A 119 -19.30 -11.65 -24.69
N PRO A 120 -19.23 -10.31 -24.54
CA PRO A 120 -18.17 -9.52 -25.15
C PRO A 120 -16.81 -10.04 -24.70
N ALA A 121 -15.85 -10.14 -25.64
CA ALA A 121 -14.50 -10.60 -25.33
C ALA A 121 -13.83 -9.59 -24.37
N PRO A 122 -13.44 -10.01 -23.16
CA PRO A 122 -12.76 -9.12 -22.23
C PRO A 122 -11.37 -8.75 -22.77
N VAL A 123 -10.94 -7.51 -22.55
CA VAL A 123 -9.59 -7.05 -22.88
C VAL A 123 -8.67 -7.13 -21.65
N ALA A 124 -7.42 -7.50 -21.86
CA ALA A 124 -6.41 -7.33 -20.82
C ALA A 124 -6.02 -5.84 -20.76
N ASP A 125 -6.24 -5.19 -19.62
CA ASP A 125 -5.94 -3.77 -19.42
C ASP A 125 -5.12 -3.58 -18.15
N ALA A 126 -3.92 -3.00 -18.29
CA ALA A 126 -3.05 -2.71 -17.15
C ALA A 126 -3.72 -1.75 -16.14
N ARG A 127 -4.57 -0.84 -16.61
CA ARG A 127 -5.27 0.15 -15.75
C ARG A 127 -6.25 -0.52 -14.80
N LEU A 128 -6.75 -1.71 -15.15
CA LEU A 128 -7.60 -2.49 -14.26
C LEU A 128 -6.87 -2.80 -12.95
N CYS A 129 -5.57 -3.07 -13.00
CA CYS A 129 -4.80 -3.36 -11.80
C CYS A 129 -4.84 -2.20 -10.80
N GLU A 130 -4.63 -0.97 -11.27
CA GLU A 130 -4.70 0.23 -10.41
C GLU A 130 -6.10 0.43 -9.83
N LEU A 131 -7.16 0.16 -10.61
CA LEU A 131 -8.55 0.27 -10.17
C LEU A 131 -8.90 -0.74 -9.08
N VAL A 132 -8.44 -1.98 -9.20
CA VAL A 132 -8.62 -3.02 -8.18
C VAL A 132 -7.57 -2.97 -7.07
N THR A 133 -6.92 -1.81 -6.88
CA THR A 133 -5.93 -1.55 -5.82
C THR A 133 -4.67 -2.43 -5.87
N CYS A 134 -4.28 -2.93 -7.04
CA CYS A 134 -2.97 -3.55 -7.23
C CYS A 134 -1.95 -2.64 -7.94
N SER A 135 -0.70 -3.02 -7.79
CA SER A 135 0.46 -2.37 -8.38
C SER A 135 1.35 -3.39 -9.06
N ILE A 136 2.01 -2.99 -10.14
CA ILE A 136 2.97 -3.83 -10.83
C ILE A 136 4.35 -3.43 -10.32
N ILE A 137 5.04 -4.35 -9.65
CA ILE A 137 6.31 -4.07 -8.97
C ILE A 137 7.45 -4.90 -9.54
N ARG A 138 8.67 -4.44 -9.25
CA ARG A 138 9.90 -5.19 -9.48
C ARG A 138 10.84 -4.98 -8.30
N TYR A 139 11.37 -6.07 -7.76
CA TYR A 139 12.42 -6.01 -6.73
C TYR A 139 13.72 -5.44 -7.28
N ALA A 140 14.50 -4.78 -6.43
CA ALA A 140 15.80 -4.21 -6.82
C ALA A 140 16.77 -5.27 -7.38
N THR A 141 16.68 -6.51 -6.89
CA THR A 141 17.62 -7.60 -7.20
C THR A 141 17.11 -8.58 -8.26
N SER A 142 15.87 -8.43 -8.73
CA SER A 142 15.24 -9.38 -9.65
C SER A 142 14.68 -8.68 -10.89
N PRO A 143 14.90 -9.22 -12.11
CA PRO A 143 14.24 -8.72 -13.31
C PRO A 143 12.76 -9.17 -13.40
N ALA A 144 12.33 -10.10 -12.54
CA ALA A 144 10.95 -10.60 -12.52
C ALA A 144 9.96 -9.51 -12.13
N ILE A 145 8.76 -9.60 -12.71
CA ILE A 145 7.69 -8.62 -12.51
C ILE A 145 6.61 -9.26 -11.67
N TYR A 146 6.11 -8.54 -10.67
CA TYR A 146 5.11 -9.04 -9.76
C TYR A 146 3.92 -8.09 -9.70
N VAL A 147 2.80 -8.61 -9.20
CA VAL A 147 1.62 -7.84 -8.81
C VAL A 147 1.57 -7.82 -7.29
N ALA A 148 1.34 -6.65 -6.70
CA ALA A 148 1.14 -6.48 -5.27
C ALA A 148 -0.09 -5.62 -5.01
N GLU A 149 -1.02 -6.13 -4.21
CA GLU A 149 -2.19 -5.42 -3.69
C GLU A 149 -1.78 -4.41 -2.61
N TYR A 150 -2.49 -3.29 -2.57
CA TYR A 150 -2.17 -2.21 -1.65
C TYR A 150 -2.39 -2.67 -0.20
N GLY A 151 -1.35 -2.58 0.61
CA GLY A 151 -1.38 -3.00 2.03
C GLY A 151 -0.95 -4.45 2.26
N HIS A 152 -0.51 -5.18 1.23
CA HIS A 152 0.14 -6.47 1.38
C HIS A 152 1.67 -6.32 1.35
N ASP A 153 2.36 -6.99 2.28
CA ASP A 153 3.83 -6.97 2.37
C ASP A 153 4.51 -7.93 1.37
N VAL A 154 3.72 -8.81 0.75
CA VAL A 154 4.14 -9.82 -0.23
C VAL A 154 3.39 -9.57 -1.56
N PRO A 155 4.00 -9.85 -2.72
CA PRO A 155 3.30 -9.83 -3.99
C PRO A 155 2.30 -10.99 -4.07
N ASP A 156 1.13 -10.73 -4.62
CA ASP A 156 0.07 -11.73 -4.79
C ASP A 156 0.31 -12.64 -6.01
N HIS A 157 1.07 -12.16 -7.01
CA HIS A 157 1.29 -12.91 -8.24
C HIS A 157 2.62 -12.57 -8.94
N HIS A 158 3.33 -13.61 -9.41
CA HIS A 158 4.48 -13.45 -10.31
C HIS A 158 4.02 -13.45 -11.76
N LEU A 159 4.18 -12.32 -12.44
CA LEU A 159 3.77 -12.18 -13.83
C LEU A 159 4.70 -12.93 -14.77
N THR A 160 4.11 -13.85 -15.54
CA THR A 160 4.78 -14.43 -16.69
C THR A 160 4.98 -13.37 -17.77
N GLY A 161 5.95 -13.59 -18.66
CA GLY A 161 6.17 -12.69 -19.80
C GLY A 161 4.95 -12.55 -20.71
N ALA A 162 4.11 -13.59 -20.80
CA ALA A 162 2.87 -13.57 -21.59
C ALA A 162 1.77 -12.72 -20.93
N GLU A 163 1.61 -12.82 -19.61
CA GLU A 163 0.66 -11.98 -18.85
C GLU A 163 1.06 -10.50 -18.90
N TRP A 164 2.35 -10.20 -18.73
CA TRP A 164 2.84 -8.83 -18.83
C TRP A 164 2.70 -8.26 -20.25
N ALA A 165 2.93 -9.09 -21.28
CA ALA A 165 2.70 -8.73 -22.68
C ALA A 165 1.23 -8.49 -22.99
N ALA A 166 0.31 -9.30 -22.44
CA ALA A 166 -1.13 -9.14 -22.64
C ALA A 166 -1.63 -7.79 -22.11
N MET A 167 -0.98 -7.24 -21.06
CA MET A 167 -1.25 -5.90 -20.55
C MET A 167 -0.58 -4.77 -21.34
N GLY A 168 0.25 -5.07 -22.35
CA GLY A 168 0.99 -4.07 -23.12
C GLY A 168 2.29 -3.60 -22.47
N TYR A 169 2.91 -4.41 -21.60
CA TYR A 169 4.16 -4.10 -20.90
C TYR A 169 4.13 -2.81 -20.07
N PRO A 170 3.15 -2.64 -19.15
CA PRO A 170 3.15 -1.51 -18.24
C PRO A 170 4.48 -1.45 -17.46
N PRO A 171 5.08 -0.25 -17.29
CA PRO A 171 6.33 -0.11 -16.58
C PRO A 171 6.13 -0.51 -15.10
N PRO A 172 6.94 -1.43 -14.55
CA PRO A 172 6.85 -1.75 -13.13
C PRO A 172 7.30 -0.54 -12.30
N MET A 173 6.59 -0.29 -11.22
CA MET A 173 7.11 0.54 -10.14
C MET A 173 8.30 -0.20 -9.53
N PRO A 174 9.42 0.48 -9.25
CA PRO A 174 10.42 -0.13 -8.40
C PRO A 174 9.77 -0.37 -7.04
N ASP A 175 9.73 -1.61 -6.55
CA ASP A 175 9.64 -1.83 -5.10
C ASP A 175 10.99 -1.40 -4.54
N SER A 176 11.14 -0.07 -4.48
CA SER A 176 12.41 0.60 -4.22
C SER A 176 12.86 0.42 -2.80
N LEU A 177 11.98 -0.08 -1.93
CA LEU A 177 12.30 -0.23 -0.53
C LEU A 177 13.15 -1.47 -0.30
N HIS A 178 12.92 -2.60 -0.97
CA HIS A 178 13.64 -3.83 -0.62
C HIS A 178 14.17 -4.64 -1.80
N GLY A 179 15.36 -5.22 -1.62
CA GLY A 179 15.91 -6.26 -2.47
C GLY A 179 15.96 -7.60 -1.73
N ILE A 180 16.10 -8.68 -2.50
CA ILE A 180 16.23 -10.06 -2.00
C ILE A 180 17.66 -10.51 -2.18
N TYR A 181 18.32 -10.86 -1.08
CA TYR A 181 19.75 -11.10 -1.02
C TYR A 181 20.08 -12.40 -0.29
N ARG A 182 21.33 -12.83 -0.46
CA ARG A 182 21.96 -13.87 0.36
C ARG A 182 23.44 -13.56 0.57
N LEU A 183 24.01 -14.14 1.62
CA LEU A 183 25.45 -14.08 1.88
C LEU A 183 26.09 -15.37 1.34
N PRO A 184 27.32 -15.34 0.80
CA PRO A 184 27.93 -16.51 0.15
C PRO A 184 28.28 -17.65 1.10
N TRP A 185 28.27 -17.40 2.41
CA TRP A 185 28.70 -18.32 3.46
C TRP A 185 27.54 -18.90 4.29
N THR A 186 26.29 -18.56 3.97
CA THR A 186 25.09 -19.12 4.59
C THR A 186 24.00 -19.34 3.54
N ASP A 187 23.06 -20.25 3.82
CA ASP A 187 21.88 -20.49 2.98
C ASP A 187 20.74 -19.51 3.28
N GLY A 188 20.90 -18.65 4.30
CA GLY A 188 19.90 -17.66 4.67
C GLY A 188 19.61 -16.66 3.56
N ILE A 189 18.34 -16.56 3.18
CA ILE A 189 17.80 -15.53 2.30
C ILE A 189 17.24 -14.40 3.17
N PHE A 190 17.35 -13.17 2.70
CA PHE A 190 16.80 -12.02 3.41
C PHE A 190 16.33 -10.91 2.49
N ARG A 191 15.35 -10.14 2.98
CA ARG A 191 14.76 -8.96 2.35
C ARG A 191 15.16 -7.72 3.14
N ILE A 192 15.96 -6.84 2.53
CA ILE A 192 16.37 -5.57 3.15
C ILE A 192 16.50 -4.46 2.12
N GLU A 193 16.61 -3.23 2.58
CA GLU A 193 16.78 -2.09 1.71
C GLU A 193 18.18 -2.05 1.06
N PRO A 194 18.29 -1.75 -0.25
CA PRO A 194 19.58 -1.79 -0.97
C PRO A 194 20.70 -0.94 -0.37
N TRP A 195 20.38 0.21 0.23
CA TRP A 195 21.35 1.07 0.93
C TRP A 195 21.98 0.44 2.19
N LEU A 196 21.47 -0.68 2.68
CA LEU A 196 22.06 -1.46 3.78
C LEU A 196 23.07 -2.51 3.26
N ILE A 197 23.26 -2.64 1.95
CA ILE A 197 24.29 -3.49 1.37
C ILE A 197 25.63 -2.75 1.42
N GLY A 198 26.64 -3.39 1.99
CA GLY A 198 27.95 -2.79 2.18
C GLY A 198 28.72 -3.39 3.34
N PRO A 199 29.91 -2.85 3.66
CA PRO A 199 30.72 -3.32 4.78
C PRO A 199 29.97 -3.20 6.10
N ALA A 200 30.14 -4.19 6.98
CA ALA A 200 29.60 -4.17 8.34
C ALA A 200 29.93 -2.84 9.07
N GLY A 201 28.89 -2.11 9.47
CA GLY A 201 28.99 -0.73 9.95
C GLY A 201 29.48 -0.56 11.39
N GLY A 202 29.90 -1.65 12.04
CA GLY A 202 30.20 -1.67 13.47
C GLY A 202 28.94 -1.65 14.34
N TRP A 203 29.11 -1.97 15.62
CA TRP A 203 28.00 -2.05 16.57
C TRP A 203 27.52 -0.64 16.95
N SER A 204 26.28 -0.29 16.60
CA SER A 204 25.62 0.89 17.18
C SER A 204 24.76 0.46 18.37
N PRO A 205 25.07 0.91 19.61
CA PRO A 205 24.22 0.70 20.79
C PRO A 205 22.84 1.37 20.67
N GLU A 206 22.68 2.30 19.73
CA GLU A 206 21.52 3.20 19.66
C GLU A 206 20.33 2.62 18.88
N TYR A 207 20.18 1.30 18.76
CA TYR A 207 18.91 0.75 18.26
C TYR A 207 17.90 0.69 19.42
N PRO A 208 16.94 1.63 19.54
CA PRO A 208 16.23 1.91 20.79
C PRO A 208 15.03 1.00 21.06
N SER A 209 14.82 -0.07 20.29
CA SER A 209 13.69 -0.99 20.52
C SER A 209 14.14 -2.42 20.27
N GLY A 210 14.48 -3.12 21.36
CA GLY A 210 14.93 -4.51 21.40
C GLY A 210 13.88 -5.53 20.94
N VAL A 211 13.46 -5.46 19.68
CA VAL A 211 12.62 -6.47 19.04
C VAL A 211 13.11 -6.72 17.61
N GLY A 212 13.72 -7.89 17.40
CA GLY A 212 13.50 -8.73 16.22
C GLY A 212 13.77 -8.20 14.81
N TRP A 213 14.45 -7.08 14.57
CA TRP A 213 14.71 -6.60 13.20
C TRP A 213 15.36 -7.65 12.28
N HIS A 214 16.21 -8.52 12.82
CA HIS A 214 16.79 -9.65 12.08
C HIS A 214 15.74 -10.71 11.69
N CYS A 215 14.64 -10.84 12.44
CA CYS A 215 13.54 -11.76 12.13
C CYS A 215 12.64 -11.25 11.00
N TRP A 216 12.62 -9.94 10.75
CA TRP A 216 11.80 -9.35 9.71
C TRP A 216 12.53 -9.34 8.36
N ALA A 217 13.86 -9.28 8.43
CA ALA A 217 14.70 -9.33 7.26
C ALA A 217 14.93 -10.76 6.78
N HIS A 218 15.12 -11.71 7.68
CA HIS A 218 15.28 -13.11 7.31
C HIS A 218 14.00 -13.63 6.68
N LEU A 219 14.13 -14.34 5.56
CA LEU A 219 13.00 -15.03 4.93
C LEU A 219 13.13 -16.53 5.20
N GLU A 220 12.10 -17.10 5.81
CA GLU A 220 11.89 -18.53 5.76
C GLU A 220 11.65 -18.98 4.31
N TYR A 221 11.85 -20.27 4.07
CA TYR A 221 11.64 -20.83 2.72
C TYR A 221 10.21 -20.60 2.21
N THR A 222 9.20 -20.75 3.08
CA THR A 222 7.79 -20.50 2.73
C THR A 222 7.54 -19.04 2.41
N GLU A 223 8.11 -18.11 3.18
CA GLU A 223 7.98 -16.67 2.91
C GLU A 223 8.65 -16.30 1.58
N TRP A 224 9.84 -16.85 1.30
CA TRP A 224 10.50 -16.66 0.01
C TRP A 224 9.69 -17.22 -1.17
N LEU A 225 9.02 -18.37 -0.98
CA LEU A 225 8.08 -18.91 -1.97
C LEU A 225 6.89 -17.98 -2.18
N ASP A 226 6.33 -17.42 -1.11
CA ASP A 226 5.21 -16.47 -1.14
C ASP A 226 5.59 -15.16 -1.87
N LEU A 227 6.87 -14.74 -1.80
CA LEU A 227 7.40 -13.66 -2.63
C LEU A 227 7.54 -14.01 -4.12
N GLY A 228 7.13 -15.21 -4.53
CA GLY A 228 7.27 -15.73 -5.88
C GLY A 228 8.69 -16.17 -6.21
N SER A 229 9.47 -16.57 -5.19
CA SER A 229 10.80 -17.17 -5.32
C SER A 229 11.82 -16.34 -6.13
N PRO A 230 11.94 -15.00 -5.92
CA PRO A 230 12.92 -14.18 -6.62
C PRO A 230 14.33 -14.71 -6.39
N ALA A 231 15.15 -14.77 -7.44
CA ALA A 231 16.53 -15.18 -7.32
C ALA A 231 17.28 -14.18 -6.41
N PRO A 232 17.85 -14.62 -5.27
CA PRO A 232 18.56 -13.73 -4.37
C PRO A 232 19.89 -13.27 -4.99
N GLU A 233 20.19 -11.98 -4.90
CA GLU A 233 21.52 -11.45 -5.23
C GLU A 233 22.52 -11.85 -4.14
N THR A 234 23.70 -12.33 -4.55
CA THR A 234 24.75 -12.69 -3.59
C THR A 234 25.58 -11.46 -3.25
N VAL A 235 25.57 -11.05 -1.99
CA VAL A 235 26.31 -9.88 -1.48
C VAL A 235 27.38 -10.30 -0.50
N ALA A 236 28.48 -9.55 -0.42
CA ALA A 236 29.58 -9.92 0.47
C ALA A 236 29.25 -9.72 1.96
N SER A 237 28.52 -8.64 2.27
CA SER A 237 28.17 -8.22 3.63
C SER A 237 27.02 -7.22 3.59
N THR A 238 26.37 -7.04 4.74
CA THR A 238 25.44 -5.94 4.98
C THR A 238 26.03 -5.00 6.05
N THR A 239 25.63 -3.73 6.04
CA THR A 239 26.02 -2.76 7.08
C THR A 239 25.54 -3.18 8.48
N ARG A 240 24.63 -4.16 8.56
CA ARG A 240 24.03 -4.69 9.78
C ARG A 240 24.58 -6.05 10.21
N ASP A 241 25.58 -6.61 9.51
CA ASP A 241 26.19 -7.87 9.93
C ASP A 241 26.88 -7.71 11.29
N ARG A 242 26.57 -8.59 12.24
CA ARG A 242 27.24 -8.65 13.54
C ARG A 242 27.72 -10.05 13.84
N TYR A 243 28.91 -10.13 14.43
CA TYR A 243 29.54 -11.36 14.87
C TYR A 243 29.78 -11.24 16.35
N LEU A 244 29.22 -12.16 17.12
CA LEU A 244 29.05 -12.00 18.55
C LEU A 244 29.68 -13.17 19.29
N SER A 245 30.32 -12.89 20.42
CA SER A 245 30.86 -13.89 21.33
C SER A 245 30.49 -13.51 22.77
N GLY A 246 30.37 -14.48 23.67
CA GLY A 246 30.07 -14.23 25.07
C GLY A 246 28.91 -15.07 25.62
N THR A 247 28.54 -14.81 26.87
CA THR A 247 27.53 -15.59 27.59
C THR A 247 26.12 -15.25 27.12
N TYR A 248 25.52 -16.17 26.36
CA TYR A 248 24.11 -16.10 26.05
C TYR A 248 23.28 -16.36 27.33
N ASN A 249 22.44 -15.39 27.67
CA ASN A 249 21.25 -15.57 28.49
C ASN A 249 21.45 -15.87 30.00
N GLY A 250 22.43 -15.24 30.67
CA GLY A 250 22.54 -15.28 32.14
C GLY A 250 22.70 -16.68 32.77
N PHE A 251 22.81 -17.73 31.95
CA PHE A 251 22.99 -19.09 32.40
C PHE A 251 24.41 -19.24 32.92
N SER A 252 24.53 -19.80 34.12
CA SER A 252 25.74 -19.89 34.92
C SER A 252 26.88 -20.72 34.32
N ASN A 253 26.72 -21.31 33.14
CA ASN A 253 27.76 -22.10 32.49
C ASN A 253 28.60 -21.25 31.51
N ARG A 254 29.39 -20.34 32.07
CA ARG A 254 30.27 -19.41 31.36
C ARG A 254 31.20 -20.09 30.34
N SER A 255 31.63 -21.32 30.61
CA SER A 255 32.67 -22.00 29.82
C SER A 255 32.22 -22.55 28.46
N MET A 256 30.93 -22.82 28.26
CA MET A 256 30.43 -23.39 26.99
C MET A 256 30.15 -22.34 25.90
N TRP A 257 30.09 -21.06 26.26
CA TRP A 257 29.71 -19.97 25.35
C TRP A 257 30.87 -19.06 24.97
N GLU A 258 31.97 -19.05 25.73
CA GLU A 258 33.17 -18.25 25.44
C GLU A 258 33.88 -18.67 24.13
N SER A 259 33.60 -19.88 23.62
CA SER A 259 34.22 -20.40 22.38
C SER A 259 33.29 -20.36 21.15
N LYS A 260 32.04 -19.91 21.31
CA LYS A 260 31.05 -19.90 20.22
C LYS A 260 30.97 -18.52 19.60
N ILE A 261 30.77 -18.49 18.29
CA ILE A 261 30.53 -17.27 17.52
C ILE A 261 29.12 -17.33 16.97
N TYR A 262 28.37 -16.26 17.17
CA TYR A 262 27.01 -16.09 16.66
C TYR A 262 27.02 -15.06 15.53
N TYR A 263 26.23 -15.32 14.50
CA TYR A 263 25.85 -14.30 13.54
C TYR A 263 24.54 -13.66 13.98
N ASP A 264 24.46 -12.34 13.87
CA ASP A 264 23.27 -11.55 14.13
C ASP A 264 23.14 -10.46 13.06
N GLY A 265 22.33 -10.73 12.05
CA GLY A 265 22.10 -9.79 10.94
C GLY A 265 20.91 -10.20 10.09
N PRO A 266 20.77 -9.62 8.89
CA PRO A 266 19.61 -9.85 8.02
C PRO A 266 19.36 -11.31 7.66
N ALA A 267 20.40 -12.12 7.51
CA ALA A 267 20.30 -13.55 7.23
C ALA A 267 19.86 -14.41 8.45
N GLY A 268 19.44 -13.79 9.56
CA GLY A 268 18.96 -14.44 10.76
C GLY A 268 19.93 -14.37 11.96
N TYR A 269 19.56 -15.08 13.03
CA TYR A 269 20.35 -15.22 14.24
C TYR A 269 20.70 -16.69 14.50
N PHE A 270 21.97 -17.06 14.40
CA PHE A 270 22.39 -18.46 14.57
C PHE A 270 23.86 -18.60 14.99
N GLN A 271 24.18 -19.77 15.56
CA GLN A 271 25.57 -20.12 15.86
C GLN A 271 26.32 -20.45 14.57
N LEU A 272 27.44 -19.75 14.32
CA LEU A 272 28.32 -20.06 13.20
C LEU A 272 29.12 -21.34 13.47
N THR A 273 29.24 -22.18 12.45
CA THR A 273 30.30 -23.19 12.41
C THR A 273 31.66 -22.54 12.15
N PRO A 274 32.79 -23.19 12.50
CA PRO A 274 34.11 -22.68 12.15
C PRO A 274 34.30 -22.43 10.66
N ALA A 275 33.69 -23.27 9.81
CA ALA A 275 33.73 -23.10 8.35
C ALA A 275 32.97 -21.85 7.90
N GLN A 276 31.77 -21.60 8.43
CA GLN A 276 31.00 -20.39 8.10
C GLN A 276 31.70 -19.12 8.60
N TRP A 277 32.29 -19.14 9.81
CA TRP A 277 33.05 -17.99 10.31
C TRP A 277 34.30 -17.71 9.47
N ALA A 278 35.03 -18.75 9.06
CA ALA A 278 36.17 -18.60 8.14
C ALA A 278 35.72 -18.07 6.77
N ALA A 279 34.61 -18.59 6.22
CA ALA A 279 34.05 -18.15 4.95
C ALA A 279 33.51 -16.70 4.99
N ALA A 280 33.06 -16.25 6.17
CA ALA A 280 32.71 -14.85 6.44
C ALA A 280 33.94 -13.92 6.62
N GLY A 281 35.16 -14.46 6.49
CA GLY A 281 36.41 -13.68 6.61
C GLY A 281 36.98 -13.60 8.03
N SER A 282 36.55 -14.49 8.93
CA SER A 282 36.97 -14.51 10.34
C SER A 282 36.88 -13.15 11.06
N PRO A 283 35.75 -12.43 10.95
CA PRO A 283 35.58 -11.14 11.61
C PRO A 283 35.77 -11.28 13.11
N THR A 284 36.44 -10.29 13.72
CA THR A 284 36.63 -10.26 15.17
C THR A 284 35.27 -10.09 15.84
N PRO A 285 34.80 -11.07 16.63
CA PRO A 285 33.49 -10.96 17.22
C PRO A 285 33.46 -9.91 18.33
N THR A 286 32.38 -9.16 18.42
CA THR A 286 32.09 -8.26 19.53
C THR A 286 31.72 -9.12 20.74
N ARG A 287 32.42 -8.89 21.86
CA ARG A 287 32.09 -9.54 23.13
C ARG A 287 30.84 -8.88 23.72
N ILE A 288 29.84 -9.68 24.05
CA ILE A 288 28.65 -9.24 24.77
C ILE A 288 28.70 -9.83 26.19
N ASP A 289 28.71 -8.95 27.19
CA ASP A 289 28.72 -9.34 28.60
C ASP A 289 27.32 -9.27 29.25
N THR A 290 26.34 -8.68 28.57
CA THR A 290 24.94 -8.63 29.01
C THR A 290 24.15 -9.81 28.42
N PRO A 291 23.24 -10.43 29.19
CA PRO A 291 22.30 -11.40 28.63
C PRO A 291 21.57 -10.75 27.46
N MET A 292 21.62 -11.35 26.27
CA MET A 292 20.68 -10.98 25.22
C MET A 292 19.27 -11.27 25.73
N PRO A 293 18.29 -10.38 25.49
CA PRO A 293 16.90 -10.75 25.69
C PRO A 293 16.63 -12.02 24.89
N GLU A 294 15.91 -12.97 25.49
CA GLU A 294 15.37 -14.10 24.74
C GLU A 294 14.53 -13.53 23.61
N TYR A 295 15.04 -13.63 22.39
CA TYR A 295 14.21 -13.51 21.20
C TYR A 295 13.57 -14.89 21.05
N PRO A 296 12.29 -15.09 21.42
CA PRO A 296 11.58 -16.27 20.95
C PRO A 296 11.71 -16.24 19.43
N GLY A 297 12.18 -17.35 18.85
CA GLY A 297 12.76 -17.43 17.51
C GLY A 297 12.09 -16.54 16.48
N CYS A 298 12.94 -15.93 15.63
CA CYS A 298 12.68 -16.08 14.21
C CYS A 298 12.70 -17.60 13.96
#